data_AF-A0A8T4RER1-F1
#
_entry.id   AF-A0A8T4RER1-F1
#
_cell.length_a   1.000
_cell.length_b   1.000
_cell.length_c   1.000
_cell.angle_alpha   90.00
_cell.angle_beta   90.00
_cell.angle_gamma   90.00
#
_symmetry.space_group_name_H-M   'P 1'
#
loop_
_entity.id
_entity.type
_entity.pdbx_description
1 polymer ?
#
loop_
_entity_poly.entity_id
_entity_poly.type
_entity_poly.pdbx_seq_one_letter_code
_entity_poly.pdbx_strand_id
1 'polypeptide(L)'
;MRNRGYIIKTALKFGADFRVYDRGVKPGEDHARWIIYPVHEGDTLTWYEFAAKNRVAHSTKKRLLIGIVDDEGDVTYYEIKWMRP
;
A
#
# COMPACT_ATOMS: atom_id res chain seq x y z
N MET A 1 -2.10 11.07 3.34
CA MET A 1 -2.80 10.05 4.17
C MET A 1 -2.96 10.40 5.65
N ARG A 2 -1.89 10.75 6.40
CA ARG A 2 -1.99 11.04 7.86
C ARG A 2 -2.99 12.15 8.19
N ASN A 3 -2.96 13.24 7.41
CA ASN A 3 -3.92 14.36 7.53
C ASN A 3 -5.38 13.93 7.29
N ARG A 4 -5.60 12.79 6.61
CA ARG A 4 -6.93 12.21 6.36
C ARG A 4 -7.35 11.20 7.45
N GLY A 5 -6.65 11.15 8.58
CA GLY A 5 -6.99 10.33 9.76
C GLY A 5 -6.53 8.88 9.72
N TYR A 6 -5.76 8.47 8.69
CA TYR A 6 -5.21 7.11 8.61
C TYR A 6 -3.95 6.97 9.46
N ILE A 7 -3.80 5.82 10.12
CA ILE A 7 -2.58 5.49 10.85
C ILE A 7 -1.65 4.70 9.93
N ILE A 8 -0.44 5.23 9.73
CA ILE A 8 0.57 4.62 8.87
C ILE A 8 1.73 4.14 9.74
N LYS A 9 2.14 2.88 9.56
CA LYS A 9 3.31 2.29 10.22
C LYS A 9 4.18 1.59 9.18
N THR A 10 5.45 1.38 9.51
CA THR A 10 6.34 0.56 8.68
C THR A 10 5.78 -0.86 8.52
N ALA A 11 5.95 -1.41 7.32
CA ALA A 11 5.64 -2.79 6.96
C ALA A 11 6.90 -3.62 6.66
N LEU A 12 8.09 -3.16 7.08
CA LEU A 12 9.37 -3.80 6.75
C LEU A 12 9.40 -5.30 7.10
N LYS A 13 8.74 -5.69 8.21
CA LYS A 13 8.59 -7.11 8.61
C LYS A 13 7.86 -8.00 7.61
N PHE A 14 7.21 -7.41 6.60
CA PHE A 14 6.46 -8.08 5.55
C PHE A 14 7.13 -7.95 4.17
N GLY A 15 8.28 -7.27 4.08
CA GLY A 15 8.90 -6.94 2.79
C GLY A 15 8.15 -5.84 2.02
N ALA A 16 7.51 -4.92 2.73
CA ALA A 16 6.82 -3.78 2.15
C ALA A 16 7.14 -2.47 2.88
N ASP A 17 6.85 -1.33 2.26
CA ASP A 17 7.25 -0.03 2.81
C ASP A 17 6.36 0.35 3.99
N PHE A 18 5.05 0.43 3.77
CA PHE A 18 4.11 0.81 4.81
C PHE A 18 2.85 -0.04 4.85
N ARG A 19 2.25 -0.08 6.04
CA ARG A 19 0.93 -0.62 6.30
C ARG A 19 0.04 0.48 6.84
N VAL A 20 -1.20 0.49 6.37
CA VAL A 20 -2.16 1.54 6.65
C VAL A 20 -3.35 0.94 7.37
N TYR A 21 -3.66 1.47 8.53
CA TYR A 21 -4.84 1.15 9.32
C TYR A 21 -5.95 2.14 8.98
N ASP A 22 -7.19 1.68 9.09
CA ASP A 22 -8.34 2.54 8.86
C ASP A 22 -8.44 3.65 9.91
N ARG A 23 -9.28 4.65 9.64
CA ARG A 23 -9.47 5.78 10.56
C ARG A 23 -9.98 5.27 11.91
N GLY A 24 -9.36 5.75 12.99
CA GLY A 24 -9.73 5.37 14.36
C GLY A 24 -9.22 4.00 14.82
N VAL A 25 -8.64 3.17 13.94
CA VAL A 25 -8.10 1.86 14.30
C VAL A 25 -6.63 1.98 14.67
N LYS A 26 -6.28 1.64 15.91
CA LYS A 26 -4.88 1.65 16.37
C LYS A 26 -4.19 0.29 16.16
N PRO A 27 -2.87 0.28 15.94
CA PRO A 27 -2.09 -0.96 15.95
C PRO A 27 -2.28 -1.70 17.28
N GLY A 28 -2.82 -2.92 17.22
CA GLY A 28 -3.14 -3.74 18.39
C GLY A 28 -4.63 -3.95 18.61
N GLU A 29 -5.49 -3.06 18.08
CA GLU A 29 -6.95 -3.21 18.13
C GLU A 29 -7.44 -4.07 16.96
N ASP A 30 -6.95 -3.78 15.75
CA ASP A 30 -7.27 -4.56 14.54
C ASP A 30 -6.06 -4.59 13.59
N HIS A 31 -6.17 -5.36 12.51
CA HIS A 31 -5.18 -5.49 11.47
C HIS A 31 -5.17 -4.26 10.55
N ALA A 32 -4.01 -4.01 9.91
CA ALA A 32 -3.94 -3.03 8.84
C ALA A 32 -4.94 -3.39 7.71
N ARG A 33 -5.41 -2.39 6.97
CA ARG A 33 -6.29 -2.60 5.82
C ARG A 33 -5.49 -2.74 4.52
N TRP A 34 -4.46 -1.91 4.37
CA TRP A 34 -3.63 -1.87 3.16
C TRP A 34 -2.15 -2.09 3.47
N ILE A 35 -1.46 -2.66 2.49
CA ILE A 35 -0.03 -2.48 2.27
C ILE A 35 0.12 -1.44 1.16
N ILE A 36 0.93 -0.41 1.40
CA ILE A 36 1.17 0.65 0.41
C ILE A 36 2.63 0.70 -0.03
N TYR A 37 2.82 0.84 -1.34
CA TYR A 37 4.09 1.17 -1.97
C TYR A 37 3.97 2.55 -2.64
N PRO A 38 4.75 3.55 -2.22
CA PRO A 38 4.93 4.77 -3.00
C PRO A 38 5.77 4.46 -4.24
N VAL A 39 5.39 5.03 -5.38
CA VAL A 39 6.14 4.98 -6.64
C VAL A 39 6.11 6.37 -7.27
N HIS A 40 7.13 6.72 -8.04
CA HIS A 40 7.13 7.95 -8.80
C HIS A 40 6.37 7.76 -10.12
N GLU A 41 5.69 8.80 -10.63
CA GLU A 41 4.94 8.69 -11.89
C GLU A 41 5.84 8.39 -13.11
N GLY A 42 7.08 8.89 -13.06
CA GLY A 42 8.11 8.61 -14.07
C GLY A 42 8.79 7.25 -13.95
N ASP A 43 8.53 6.48 -12.89
CA ASP A 43 9.16 5.18 -12.70
C ASP A 43 8.58 4.13 -13.65
N THR A 44 9.45 3.34 -14.26
CA THR A 44 9.02 2.14 -15.01
C THR A 44 8.89 0.96 -14.05
N LEU A 45 7.68 0.43 -13.92
CA LEU A 45 7.40 -0.77 -13.11
C LEU A 45 7.29 -2.00 -14.00
N THR A 46 8.15 -2.99 -13.79
CA THR A 46 8.04 -4.26 -14.51
C THR A 46 6.87 -5.10 -14.00
N TRP A 47 6.37 -5.99 -14.85
CA TRP A 47 5.30 -6.91 -14.45
C TRP A 47 5.71 -7.85 -13.30
N TYR A 48 6.99 -8.20 -13.24
CA TYR A 48 7.55 -9.01 -12.15
C TYR A 48 7.47 -8.26 -10.81
N GLU A 49 7.89 -7.00 -10.77
CA GLU A 49 7.82 -6.18 -9.56
C GLU A 49 6.38 -5.94 -9.12
N PHE A 50 5.49 -5.65 -10.08
CA PHE A 50 4.06 -5.52 -9.80
C PHE A 50 3.48 -6.80 -9.18
N ALA A 51 3.76 -7.96 -9.78
CA ALA A 51 3.31 -9.25 -9.26
C ALA A 51 3.90 -9.56 -7.89
N ALA A 52 5.17 -9.22 -7.64
CA ALA A 52 5.83 -9.38 -6.34
C ALA A 52 5.15 -8.53 -5.24
N LYS A 53 4.87 -7.25 -5.51
CA LYS A 53 4.13 -6.36 -4.60
C LYS A 53 2.75 -6.93 -4.27
N ASN A 54 2.05 -7.45 -5.27
CA ASN A 54 0.74 -8.06 -5.11
C ASN A 54 0.80 -9.35 -4.27
N ARG A 55 1.81 -10.19 -4.49
CA ARG A 55 2.08 -11.39 -3.70
C ARG A 55 2.28 -11.07 -2.21
N VAL A 56 3.02 -10.01 -1.88
CA VAL A 56 3.25 -9.57 -0.48
C VAL A 56 1.95 -9.10 0.19
N ALA A 57 1.14 -8.29 -0.51
CA ALA A 57 -0.15 -7.87 0.02
C ALA A 57 -1.07 -9.07 0.26
N HIS A 58 -1.14 -9.99 -0.70
CA HIS A 58 -1.96 -11.18 -0.61
C HIS A 58 -1.50 -12.14 0.50
N SER A 59 -0.20 -12.37 0.67
CA SER A 59 0.33 -13.25 1.73
C SER A 59 0.05 -12.74 3.14
N THR A 60 -0.03 -11.42 3.31
CA THR A 60 -0.37 -10.77 4.59
C THR A 60 -1.88 -10.58 4.81
N LYS A 61 -2.71 -11.06 3.88
CA LYS A 61 -4.18 -10.85 3.86
C LYS A 61 -4.53 -9.36 3.95
N LYS A 62 -3.87 -8.54 3.13
CA LYS A 62 -4.07 -7.08 3.03
C LYS A 62 -4.33 -6.70 1.58
N ARG A 63 -4.99 -5.56 1.38
CA ARG A 63 -5.18 -5.02 0.02
C ARG A 63 -3.93 -4.27 -0.41
N LEU A 64 -3.53 -4.43 -1.67
CA LEU A 64 -2.43 -3.67 -2.25
C LEU A 64 -2.93 -2.27 -2.60
N LEU A 65 -2.17 -1.26 -2.17
CA LEU A 65 -2.38 0.13 -2.54
C LEU A 65 -1.08 0.68 -3.15
N ILE A 66 -1.17 1.32 -4.30
CA ILE A 66 -0.05 2.02 -4.92
C ILE A 66 -0.32 3.52 -4.77
N GLY A 67 0.64 4.24 -4.19
CA GLY A 67 0.62 5.70 -4.13
C GLY A 67 1.55 6.23 -5.20
N ILE A 68 1.00 6.75 -6.29
CA ILE A 68 1.78 7.39 -7.36
C ILE A 68 1.99 8.84 -6.95
N VAL A 69 3.25 9.24 -6.84
CA VAL A 69 3.67 10.61 -6.54
C VAL A 69 4.11 11.27 -7.84
N ASP A 70 3.54 12.43 -8.15
CA ASP A 70 3.94 13.25 -9.30
C ASP A 70 5.10 14.20 -8.95
N ASP A 71 5.65 14.86 -9.98
CA ASP A 71 6.74 15.83 -9.82
C ASP A 71 6.36 17.04 -8.96
N GLU A 72 5.06 17.34 -8.81
CA GLU A 72 4.52 18.43 -7.99
C GLU A 72 4.32 18.01 -6.51
N GLY A 73 4.51 16.73 -6.20
CA GLY A 73 4.38 16.14 -4.87
C GLY A 73 2.94 15.76 -4.50
N ASP A 74 2.01 15.85 -5.44
CA ASP A 74 0.65 15.35 -5.31
C ASP A 74 0.64 13.81 -5.41
N VAL A 75 -0.35 13.19 -4.77
CA VAL A 75 -0.38 11.73 -4.61
C VAL A 75 -1.73 11.15 -4.99
N THR A 76 -1.71 10.31 -6.02
CA THR A 76 -2.86 9.52 -6.47
C THR A 76 -2.76 8.08 -5.96
N TYR A 77 -3.85 7.56 -5.41
CA TYR A 77 -3.86 6.23 -4.80
C TYR A 77 -4.71 5.25 -5.62
N TYR A 78 -4.11 4.14 -6.04
CA TYR A 78 -4.78 3.04 -6.73
C TYR A 78 -4.82 1.81 -5.87
N GLU A 79 -6.01 1.25 -5.67
CA GLU A 79 -6.16 -0.01 -4.99
C GLU A 79 -6.29 -1.15 -5.99
N ILE A 80 -5.50 -2.19 -5.78
CA ILE A 80 -5.45 -3.36 -6.65
C ILE A 80 -6.16 -4.51 -5.96
N LYS A 81 -7.12 -5.12 -6.65
CA LYS A 81 -7.80 -6.34 -6.23
C LYS A 81 -7.50 -7.45 -7.22
N TRP A 82 -7.02 -8.58 -6.71
CA TRP A 82 -6.96 -9.81 -7.49
C TRP A 82 -8.39 -10.35 -7.66
N MET A 83 -8.87 -10.43 -8.90
CA MET A 83 -10.13 -11.12 -9.21
C MET A 83 -9.85 -12.54 -9.68
N ARG A 84 -10.52 -13.52 -9.07
CA ARG A 84 -10.61 -14.86 -9.64
C ARG A 84 -11.87 -14.87 -10.51
N PRO A 85 -11.77 -15.21 -11.81
CA PRO A 85 -12.93 -15.31 -12.68
C PRO A 85 -13.91 -16.38 -12.22
#